data_AF-A0A2S9F824-F1
#
_entry.id   AF-A0A2S9F824-F1
#
_cell.length_a   1.000
_cell.length_b   1.000
_cell.length_c   1.000
_cell.angle_alpha   90.00
_cell.angle_beta   90.00
_cell.angle_gamma   90.00
#
_symmetry.space_group_name_H-M   'P 1'
#
loop_
_entity.id
_entity.type
_entity.pdbx_description
1 polymer ?
#
loop_
_entity_poly.entity_id
_entity_poly.type
_entity_poly.pdbx_seq_one_letter_code
_entity_poly.pdbx_strand_id
1 'polypeptide(L)'
;LTLGPALISIVTRFGKILEPKGNGRARGWRRLGAATVRWPGAILVMATVLCMVGLLALPGYHTTYNDRIYLPTDVPANVGYAAADRHFSDAKMNPDLVMVESDHDMRNPADFLVIEKIAKALVRVHGIASVTTITRPDGKPIKHASLAYTVSQSGNGQIMNNDFQQTVLDNTLQQANEMQVTIDSMTQMQRITLELSDVTRRMADKMQDTSANLNEVRDHLADFDDQFRPLRNYFYWEPHCFNIPMCWALRSIFDSLDGISTMSDDFAELVPDIERMAQLTPQMAALMPAMIQTMKNQKQIMLNQYQAQKMQQDQNIAMQEDNTAMGEAYDTARNDDTFYLPPEAFQTADFQRGMKLMMSPDGQAVRFTVFHQGDPLTEDGTERIEPMRIAAADAIKGTPLEGSTIYVGGSAAMYKDMQQGADYDLLIAAVASLILIFLIMVILTRAVAAAAVIVGTVVLSLGTSFGLSVLVWQHIIGIPLSWMVLPMSVIVLLAVGADYNLLLVSRMKEEIHAGV
;
A
#
# COMPACT_ATOMS: atom_id res chain seq x y z
N LEU A 1 -53.32 -43.98 35.51
CA LEU A 1 -52.95 -44.69 36.77
C LEU A 1 -53.13 -46.22 36.74
N THR A 2 -53.47 -46.87 35.61
CA THR A 2 -53.79 -48.33 35.59
C THR A 2 -52.83 -49.19 34.76
N LEU A 3 -51.99 -48.61 33.90
CA LEU A 3 -51.09 -49.38 33.02
C LEU A 3 -49.90 -49.98 33.77
N GLY A 4 -49.32 -49.23 34.72
CA GLY A 4 -48.16 -49.66 35.51
C GLY A 4 -48.42 -50.93 36.33
N PRO A 5 -49.50 -51.00 37.15
CA PRO A 5 -49.84 -52.19 37.91
C PRO A 5 -50.15 -53.42 37.01
N ALA A 6 -50.81 -53.19 35.87
CA ALA A 6 -51.14 -54.26 34.93
C ALA A 6 -49.89 -54.87 34.28
N LEU A 7 -48.95 -54.03 33.82
CA LEU A 7 -47.65 -54.46 33.28
C LEU A 7 -46.83 -55.21 34.32
N ILE A 8 -46.78 -54.72 35.55
CA ILE A 8 -46.07 -55.39 36.65
C ILE A 8 -46.65 -56.79 36.86
N SER A 9 -47.98 -56.94 36.90
CA SER A 9 -48.65 -58.23 37.12
C SER A 9 -48.37 -59.27 36.02
N ILE A 10 -48.33 -58.83 34.75
CA ILE A 10 -48.05 -59.70 33.60
C ILE A 10 -46.58 -60.12 33.62
N VAL A 11 -45.67 -59.19 33.87
CA VAL A 11 -44.22 -59.46 33.88
C VAL A 11 -43.81 -60.32 35.08
N THR A 12 -44.46 -60.18 36.25
CA THR A 12 -44.26 -61.10 37.38
C THR A 12 -44.73 -62.53 37.09
N ARG A 13 -45.66 -62.73 36.16
CA ARG A 13 -46.22 -64.06 35.81
C ARG A 13 -45.27 -64.90 34.96
N PHE A 14 -44.35 -64.27 34.21
CA PHE A 14 -43.41 -64.95 33.31
C PHE A 14 -42.01 -65.19 33.94
N GLY A 15 -41.89 -65.10 35.26
CA GLY A 15 -40.68 -65.43 36.01
C GLY A 15 -40.35 -64.42 37.12
N LYS A 16 -39.36 -64.75 37.97
CA LYS A 16 -38.89 -63.95 39.12
C LYS A 16 -38.15 -62.65 38.74
N ILE A 17 -38.65 -61.92 37.75
CA ILE A 17 -37.99 -60.73 37.18
C ILE A 17 -38.32 -59.48 38.02
N LEU A 18 -39.53 -59.41 38.57
CA LEU A 18 -40.02 -58.26 39.35
C LEU A 18 -40.33 -58.60 40.83
N GLU A 19 -39.98 -59.80 41.31
CA GLU A 19 -39.95 -60.05 42.75
C GLU A 19 -38.94 -59.08 43.40
N PRO A 20 -39.25 -58.42 44.53
CA PRO A 20 -38.28 -57.58 45.22
C PRO A 20 -37.09 -58.44 45.59
N LYS A 21 -35.97 -58.30 44.87
CA LYS A 21 -34.70 -58.94 45.22
C LYS A 21 -34.35 -58.52 46.64
N GLY A 22 -34.53 -59.43 47.60
CA GLY A 22 -34.49 -59.12 49.03
C GLY A 22 -33.21 -58.41 49.44
N ASN A 23 -33.34 -57.36 50.27
CA ASN A 23 -32.40 -56.63 51.15
C ASN A 23 -30.88 -56.59 50.86
N GLY A 24 -30.40 -57.01 49.69
CA GLY A 24 -28.98 -57.08 49.34
C GLY A 24 -28.38 -55.72 49.00
N ARG A 25 -29.21 -54.78 48.53
CA ARG A 25 -28.80 -53.39 48.24
C ARG A 25 -28.53 -52.55 49.49
N ALA A 26 -29.03 -52.96 50.66
CA ALA A 26 -28.79 -52.24 51.91
C ALA A 26 -27.37 -52.41 52.46
N ARG A 27 -26.58 -53.41 52.03
CA ARG A 27 -25.24 -53.66 52.61
C ARG A 27 -24.24 -52.54 52.33
N GLY A 28 -24.28 -51.91 51.16
CA GLY A 28 -23.39 -50.79 50.80
C GLY A 28 -23.73 -49.53 51.59
N TRP A 29 -24.99 -49.11 51.55
CA TRP A 29 -25.50 -47.96 52.30
C TRP A 29 -25.39 -48.13 53.81
N ARG A 30 -25.61 -49.34 54.34
CA ARG A 30 -25.42 -49.63 55.77
C ARG A 30 -23.96 -49.56 56.19
N ARG A 31 -23.00 -49.93 55.31
CA ARG A 31 -21.57 -49.76 55.60
C ARG A 31 -21.16 -48.29 55.62
N LEU A 32 -21.64 -47.50 54.67
CA LEU A 32 -21.44 -46.04 54.64
C LEU A 32 -22.07 -45.36 55.86
N GLY A 33 -23.33 -45.70 56.19
CA GLY A 33 -24.01 -45.19 57.38
C GLY A 33 -23.29 -45.59 58.67
N ALA A 34 -22.91 -46.86 58.83
CA ALA A 34 -22.16 -47.33 60.00
C ALA A 34 -20.77 -46.70 60.10
N ALA A 35 -20.09 -46.45 58.98
CA ALA A 35 -18.82 -45.72 58.97
C ALA A 35 -19.01 -44.26 59.38
N THR A 36 -20.07 -43.60 58.90
CA THR A 36 -20.42 -42.20 59.24
C THR A 36 -20.66 -42.02 60.73
N VAL A 37 -21.41 -42.94 61.34
CA VAL A 37 -21.67 -42.92 62.78
C VAL A 37 -20.42 -43.29 63.60
N ARG A 38 -19.58 -44.20 63.09
CA ARG A 38 -18.40 -44.69 63.82
C ARG A 38 -17.18 -43.76 63.73
N TRP A 39 -17.06 -42.96 62.67
CA TRP A 39 -15.94 -42.05 62.41
C TRP A 39 -16.42 -40.67 61.89
N PRO A 40 -17.24 -39.94 62.66
CA PRO A 40 -17.89 -38.72 62.17
C PRO A 40 -16.89 -37.62 61.76
N GLY A 41 -15.85 -37.39 62.58
CA GLY A 41 -14.85 -36.36 62.29
C GLY A 41 -14.02 -36.64 61.03
N ALA A 42 -13.56 -37.88 60.85
CA ALA A 42 -12.76 -38.25 59.68
C ALA A 42 -13.57 -38.15 58.37
N ILE A 43 -14.85 -38.53 58.41
CA ILE A 43 -15.73 -38.44 57.24
C ILE A 43 -16.10 -37.00 56.91
N LEU A 44 -16.32 -36.15 57.92
CA LEU A 44 -16.50 -34.72 57.71
C LEU A 44 -15.28 -34.08 57.04
N VAL A 45 -14.06 -34.38 57.53
CA VAL A 45 -12.82 -33.87 56.93
C VAL A 45 -12.68 -34.34 55.49
N MET A 46 -12.88 -35.64 55.21
CA MET A 46 -12.81 -36.18 53.85
C MET A 46 -13.83 -35.55 52.91
N ALA A 47 -15.08 -35.39 53.35
CA ALA A 47 -16.12 -34.74 52.56
C ALA A 47 -15.80 -33.27 52.29
N THR A 48 -15.27 -32.55 53.29
CA THR A 48 -14.87 -31.14 53.14
C THR A 48 -13.69 -31.00 52.18
N VAL A 49 -12.69 -31.88 52.26
CA VAL A 49 -11.57 -31.91 51.32
C VAL A 49 -12.08 -32.15 49.89
N LEU A 50 -12.97 -33.12 49.71
CA LEU A 50 -13.55 -33.40 48.39
C LEU A 50 -14.36 -32.21 47.85
N CYS A 51 -15.12 -31.53 48.72
CA CYS A 51 -15.81 -30.30 48.36
C CYS A 51 -14.83 -29.20 47.94
N MET A 52 -13.76 -28.99 48.72
CA MET A 52 -12.73 -28.00 48.37
C MET A 52 -12.03 -28.33 47.05
N VAL A 53 -11.71 -29.60 46.78
CA VAL A 53 -11.11 -30.02 45.49
C VAL A 53 -12.04 -29.68 44.33
N GLY A 54 -13.34 -29.97 44.46
CA GLY A 54 -14.32 -29.57 43.45
C GLY A 54 -14.39 -28.06 43.27
N LEU A 55 -14.53 -27.30 44.36
CA LEU A 55 -14.62 -25.84 44.31
C LEU A 55 -13.36 -25.18 43.74
N LEU A 56 -12.17 -25.71 44.02
CA LEU A 56 -10.89 -25.19 43.50
C LEU A 56 -10.74 -25.39 41.99
N ALA A 57 -11.50 -26.30 41.38
CA ALA A 57 -11.50 -26.47 39.93
C ALA A 57 -12.40 -25.47 39.20
N LEU A 58 -13.33 -24.80 39.90
CA LEU A 58 -14.27 -23.85 39.28
C LEU A 58 -13.61 -22.63 38.62
N PRO A 59 -12.55 -22.00 39.19
CA PRO A 59 -11.88 -20.87 38.54
C PRO A 59 -11.23 -21.20 37.20
N GLY A 60 -10.95 -22.48 36.92
CA GLY A 60 -10.39 -22.94 35.65
C GLY A 60 -11.44 -23.31 34.60
N TYR A 61 -12.72 -23.02 34.87
CA TYR A 61 -13.82 -23.32 33.97
C TYR A 61 -13.79 -22.42 32.72
N HIS A 62 -13.61 -23.03 31.56
CA HIS A 62 -13.76 -22.35 30.27
C HIS A 62 -14.91 -22.94 29.46
N THR A 63 -15.72 -22.09 28.83
CA THR A 63 -16.83 -22.53 27.97
C THR A 63 -16.43 -22.53 26.51
N THR A 64 -17.00 -23.48 25.75
CA THR A 64 -17.00 -23.38 24.29
C THR A 64 -18.43 -23.39 23.78
N TYR A 65 -18.64 -22.61 22.73
CA TYR A 65 -19.90 -22.53 21.99
C TYR A 65 -19.86 -23.30 20.68
N ASN A 66 -18.75 -24.00 20.41
CA ASN A 66 -18.55 -24.78 19.20
C ASN A 66 -19.07 -26.22 19.39
N ASP A 67 -20.33 -26.43 19.01
CA ASP A 67 -20.99 -27.74 19.17
C ASP A 67 -20.36 -28.86 18.31
N ARG A 68 -19.53 -28.52 17.31
CA ARG A 68 -18.85 -29.49 16.43
C ARG A 68 -17.96 -30.44 17.20
N ILE A 69 -17.37 -29.98 18.31
CA ILE A 69 -16.44 -30.74 19.14
C ILE A 69 -17.13 -31.94 19.80
N TYR A 70 -18.45 -31.84 20.03
CA TYR A 70 -19.24 -32.89 20.69
C TYR A 70 -19.91 -33.85 19.71
N LEU A 71 -19.84 -33.57 18.41
CA LEU A 71 -20.40 -34.40 17.37
C LEU A 71 -19.37 -35.43 16.88
N PRO A 72 -19.80 -36.66 16.53
CA PRO A 72 -18.92 -37.63 15.88
C PRO A 72 -18.28 -37.08 14.60
N THR A 73 -17.05 -37.48 14.31
CA THR A 73 -16.27 -36.96 13.17
C THR A 73 -16.79 -37.44 11.82
N ASP A 74 -17.60 -38.49 11.79
CA ASP A 74 -18.20 -39.10 10.60
C ASP A 74 -19.54 -38.47 10.19
N VAL A 75 -20.10 -37.58 11.01
CA VAL A 75 -21.33 -36.86 10.66
C VAL A 75 -21.07 -35.98 9.42
N PRO A 76 -21.95 -35.98 8.40
CA PRO A 76 -21.75 -35.22 7.16
C PRO A 76 -21.41 -33.74 7.37
N ALA A 77 -21.97 -33.10 8.40
CA ALA A 77 -21.65 -31.73 8.78
C ALA A 77 -20.16 -31.57 9.14
N ASN A 78 -19.64 -32.42 10.03
CA ASN A 78 -18.23 -32.38 10.45
C ASN A 78 -17.28 -32.70 9.28
N VAL A 79 -17.64 -33.63 8.40
CA VAL A 79 -16.86 -33.91 7.18
C VAL A 79 -16.83 -32.69 6.26
N GLY A 80 -17.96 -32.01 6.09
CA GLY A 80 -18.08 -30.80 5.28
C GLY A 80 -17.23 -29.65 5.82
N TYR A 81 -17.34 -29.35 7.12
CA TYR A 81 -16.50 -28.32 7.75
C TYR A 81 -15.02 -28.71 7.72
N ALA A 82 -14.65 -29.96 8.03
CA ALA A 82 -13.26 -30.41 7.97
C ALA A 82 -12.66 -30.32 6.55
N ALA A 83 -13.48 -30.38 5.50
CA ALA A 83 -13.03 -30.11 4.13
C ALA A 83 -12.83 -28.60 3.88
N ALA A 84 -13.70 -27.74 4.42
CA ALA A 84 -13.58 -26.29 4.33
C ALA A 84 -12.40 -25.74 5.13
N ASP A 85 -12.15 -26.27 6.34
CA ASP A 85 -11.07 -25.87 7.25
C ASP A 85 -9.67 -26.08 6.63
N ARG A 86 -9.55 -26.91 5.57
CA ARG A 86 -8.29 -27.08 4.81
C ARG A 86 -7.89 -25.85 4.00
N HIS A 87 -8.87 -25.01 3.64
CA HIS A 87 -8.69 -23.86 2.76
C HIS A 87 -9.04 -22.53 3.43
N PHE A 88 -9.91 -22.56 4.44
CA PHE A 88 -10.37 -21.38 5.17
C PHE A 88 -10.06 -21.55 6.65
N SER A 89 -9.56 -20.51 7.31
CA SER A 89 -9.44 -20.50 8.76
C SER A 89 -10.83 -20.47 9.41
N ASP A 90 -10.94 -20.92 10.67
CA ASP A 90 -12.20 -20.89 11.43
C ASP A 90 -12.82 -19.48 11.44
N ALA A 91 -11.99 -18.44 11.60
CA ALA A 91 -12.40 -17.05 11.54
C ALA A 91 -12.98 -16.62 10.18
N LYS A 92 -12.52 -17.21 9.06
CA LYS A 92 -13.08 -16.92 7.73
C LYS A 92 -14.43 -17.59 7.51
N MET A 93 -14.68 -18.72 8.15
CA MET A 93 -15.98 -19.38 8.12
C MET A 93 -17.01 -18.71 9.03
N ASN A 94 -16.54 -18.06 10.09
CA ASN A 94 -17.37 -17.40 11.10
C ASN A 94 -16.95 -15.93 11.31
N PRO A 95 -17.03 -15.08 10.27
CA PRO A 95 -16.64 -13.69 10.41
C PRO A 95 -17.67 -12.90 11.24
N ASP A 96 -17.19 -11.85 11.88
CA ASP A 96 -18.06 -10.83 12.43
C ASP A 96 -18.30 -9.72 11.41
N LEU A 97 -19.41 -9.02 11.58
CA LEU A 97 -19.82 -7.92 10.73
C LEU A 97 -19.98 -6.69 11.60
N VAL A 98 -19.23 -5.63 11.29
CA VAL A 98 -19.50 -4.30 11.82
C VAL A 98 -20.19 -3.51 10.71
N MET A 99 -21.32 -2.90 11.01
CA MET A 99 -22.05 -2.05 10.07
C MET A 99 -22.12 -0.65 10.63
N VAL A 100 -21.85 0.34 9.79
CA VAL A 100 -21.96 1.75 10.12
C VAL A 100 -23.02 2.35 9.22
N GLU A 101 -24.06 2.89 9.84
CA GLU A 101 -25.20 3.52 9.17
C GLU A 101 -25.18 5.03 9.47
N SER A 102 -25.22 5.82 8.40
CA SER A 102 -25.17 7.28 8.44
C SER A 102 -26.48 7.88 7.93
N ASP A 103 -26.66 9.19 8.09
CA ASP A 103 -27.82 9.93 7.62
C ASP A 103 -27.73 10.39 6.15
N HIS A 104 -26.61 10.12 5.47
CA HIS A 104 -26.36 10.58 4.09
C HIS A 104 -25.61 9.52 3.25
N ASP A 105 -25.43 9.80 1.96
CA ASP A 105 -24.73 8.91 1.04
C ASP A 105 -23.21 9.02 1.20
N MET A 106 -22.59 7.93 1.65
CA MET A 106 -21.14 7.86 1.93
C MET A 106 -20.27 7.62 0.70
N ARG A 107 -20.83 7.57 -0.52
CA ARG A 107 -20.07 7.29 -1.77
C ARG A 107 -19.30 8.50 -2.28
N ASN A 108 -18.49 9.09 -1.42
CA ASN A 108 -17.67 10.26 -1.72
C ASN A 108 -16.28 10.16 -1.08
N PRO A 109 -15.28 10.94 -1.54
CA PRO A 109 -13.93 10.87 -1.02
C PRO A 109 -13.81 11.13 0.49
N ALA A 110 -14.61 12.07 1.04
CA ALA A 110 -14.49 12.48 2.43
C ALA A 110 -14.91 11.36 3.39
N ASP A 111 -16.06 10.72 3.14
CA ASP A 111 -16.53 9.62 3.98
C ASP A 111 -15.67 8.37 3.83
N PHE A 112 -15.08 8.16 2.65
CA PHE A 112 -14.12 7.08 2.45
C PHE A 112 -12.85 7.23 3.30
N LEU A 113 -12.41 8.46 3.61
CA LEU A 113 -11.35 8.69 4.59
C LEU A 113 -11.76 8.20 5.98
N VAL A 114 -13.03 8.42 6.35
CA VAL A 114 -13.57 8.00 7.65
C VAL A 114 -13.77 6.48 7.70
N ILE A 115 -14.30 5.88 6.64
CA ILE A 115 -14.43 4.42 6.50
C ILE A 115 -13.07 3.76 6.67
N GLU A 116 -12.02 4.32 6.05
CA GLU A 116 -10.66 3.82 6.20
C GLU A 116 -10.13 3.99 7.64
N LYS A 117 -10.41 5.14 8.28
CA LYS A 117 -10.10 5.37 9.70
C LYS A 117 -10.76 4.34 10.62
N ILE A 118 -12.02 3.97 10.36
CA ILE A 118 -12.75 2.91 11.09
C ILE A 118 -12.07 1.55 10.86
N ALA A 119 -11.76 1.20 9.61
CA ALA A 119 -11.09 -0.06 9.30
C ALA A 119 -9.74 -0.20 10.04
N LYS A 120 -8.95 0.89 10.09
CA LYS A 120 -7.70 0.94 10.86
C LYS A 120 -7.92 0.74 12.35
N ALA A 121 -8.93 1.40 12.92
CA ALA A 121 -9.25 1.27 14.33
C ALA A 121 -9.65 -0.17 14.68
N LEU A 122 -10.48 -0.81 13.86
CA LEU A 122 -10.89 -2.20 14.03
C LEU A 122 -9.72 -3.19 13.93
N VAL A 123 -8.82 -3.02 12.97
CA VAL A 123 -7.62 -3.88 12.83
C VAL A 123 -6.67 -3.75 14.04
N ARG A 124 -6.64 -2.59 14.70
CA ARG A 124 -5.80 -2.36 15.90
C ARG A 124 -6.34 -3.00 17.17
N VAL A 125 -7.59 -3.49 17.17
CA VAL A 125 -8.12 -4.24 18.31
C VAL A 125 -7.34 -5.55 18.45
N HIS A 126 -6.87 -5.83 19.67
CA HIS A 126 -6.08 -7.02 19.94
C HIS A 126 -6.87 -8.30 19.59
N GLY A 127 -6.22 -9.23 18.90
CA GLY A 127 -6.85 -10.47 18.45
C GLY A 127 -7.66 -10.34 17.16
N ILE A 128 -7.64 -9.20 16.45
CA ILE A 128 -8.18 -9.10 15.09
C ILE A 128 -7.07 -9.41 14.06
N ALA A 129 -7.37 -10.27 13.09
CA ALA A 129 -6.43 -10.70 12.06
C ALA A 129 -6.48 -9.78 10.84
N SER A 130 -7.69 -9.47 10.36
CA SER A 130 -7.90 -8.56 9.24
C SER A 130 -9.33 -8.04 9.21
N VAL A 131 -9.53 -6.91 8.52
CA VAL A 131 -10.85 -6.30 8.29
C VAL A 131 -11.01 -6.03 6.81
N THR A 132 -12.03 -6.61 6.21
CA THR A 132 -12.43 -6.39 4.81
C THR A 132 -13.53 -5.34 4.74
N THR A 133 -13.34 -4.33 3.91
CA THR A 133 -14.34 -3.27 3.62
C THR A 133 -14.05 -2.67 2.24
N ILE A 134 -14.84 -1.70 1.79
CA ILE A 134 -14.68 -1.10 0.46
C ILE A 134 -13.33 -0.40 0.26
N THR A 135 -12.71 0.10 1.33
CA THR A 135 -11.34 0.68 1.32
C THR A 135 -10.23 -0.38 1.47
N ARG A 136 -10.59 -1.62 1.80
CA ARG A 136 -9.67 -2.76 2.03
C ARG A 136 -10.31 -4.10 1.61
N PRO A 137 -10.61 -4.31 0.32
CA PRO A 137 -11.41 -5.46 -0.11
C PRO A 137 -10.75 -6.81 0.23
N ASP A 138 -9.42 -6.90 0.15
CA ASP A 138 -8.66 -8.11 0.49
C ASP A 138 -8.14 -8.13 1.94
N GLY A 139 -8.67 -7.27 2.80
CA GLY A 139 -8.19 -7.09 4.17
C GLY A 139 -6.86 -6.32 4.29
N LYS A 140 -6.37 -5.79 3.17
CA LYS A 140 -5.15 -4.98 3.03
C LYS A 140 -5.50 -3.63 2.43
N PRO A 141 -4.70 -2.58 2.70
CA PRO A 141 -4.87 -1.29 2.06
C PRO A 141 -4.87 -1.42 0.53
N ILE A 142 -5.74 -0.65 -0.14
CA ILE A 142 -5.75 -0.56 -1.60
C ILE A 142 -4.41 0.03 -2.05
N LYS A 143 -3.78 -0.64 -3.01
CA LYS A 143 -2.58 -0.10 -3.65
C LYS A 143 -2.93 1.18 -4.39
N HIS A 144 -1.97 2.11 -4.48
CA HIS A 144 -2.10 3.35 -5.24
C HIS A 144 -3.14 4.33 -4.67
N ALA A 145 -3.64 4.09 -3.45
CA ALA A 145 -4.59 4.95 -2.76
C ALA A 145 -3.94 5.82 -1.67
N SER A 146 -2.61 5.94 -1.64
CA SER A 146 -1.93 6.86 -0.73
C SER A 146 -1.76 8.23 -1.36
N LEU A 147 -1.73 9.28 -0.53
CA LEU A 147 -1.44 10.64 -0.98
C LEU A 147 -0.04 10.71 -1.59
N ALA A 148 0.93 10.01 -1.00
CA ALA A 148 2.28 9.90 -1.55
C ALA A 148 2.29 9.34 -2.97
N TYR A 149 1.49 8.29 -3.24
CA TYR A 149 1.34 7.76 -4.58
C TYR A 149 0.60 8.73 -5.51
N THR A 150 -0.45 9.41 -5.03
CA THR A 150 -1.17 10.40 -5.84
C THR A 150 -0.26 11.56 -6.25
N VAL A 151 0.56 12.06 -5.31
CA VAL A 151 1.57 13.09 -5.56
C VAL A 151 2.63 12.58 -6.52
N SER A 152 3.11 11.35 -6.37
CA SER A 152 4.09 10.78 -7.31
C SER A 152 3.52 10.67 -8.72
N GLN A 153 2.25 10.27 -8.85
CA GLN A 153 1.60 10.15 -10.15
C GLN A 153 1.36 11.50 -10.84
N SER A 154 1.18 12.58 -10.09
CA SER A 154 1.03 13.93 -10.66
C SER A 154 2.27 14.37 -11.47
N GLY A 155 3.44 13.81 -11.17
CA GLY A 155 4.67 14.03 -11.93
C GLY A 155 4.74 13.30 -13.28
N ASN A 156 3.92 12.27 -13.52
CA ASN A 156 4.02 11.45 -14.74
C ASN A 156 3.83 12.26 -16.04
N GLY A 157 2.98 13.28 -16.02
CA GLY A 157 2.81 14.18 -17.16
C GLY A 157 4.09 14.96 -17.51
N GLN A 158 4.86 15.36 -16.49
CA GLN A 158 6.18 15.99 -16.67
C GLN A 158 7.22 14.96 -17.10
N ILE A 159 7.21 13.75 -16.55
CA ILE A 159 8.12 12.66 -16.95
C ILE A 159 7.97 12.38 -18.45
N MET A 160 6.75 12.29 -18.96
CA MET A 160 6.49 12.10 -20.39
C MET A 160 7.01 13.27 -21.26
N ASN A 161 7.09 14.48 -20.70
CA ASN A 161 7.61 15.65 -21.40
C ASN A 161 9.13 15.81 -21.28
N ASN A 162 9.80 15.04 -20.39
CA ASN A 162 11.24 15.16 -20.17
C ASN A 162 12.04 14.78 -21.43
N ASP A 163 11.61 13.76 -22.16
CA ASP A 163 12.26 13.33 -23.42
C ASP A 163 12.27 14.46 -24.47
N PHE A 164 11.13 15.14 -24.60
CA PHE A 164 11.01 16.31 -25.47
C PHE A 164 11.94 17.44 -25.03
N GLN A 165 11.99 17.76 -23.73
CA GLN A 165 12.87 18.81 -23.20
C GLN A 165 14.35 18.47 -23.38
N GLN A 166 14.74 17.21 -23.19
CA GLN A 166 16.12 16.76 -23.45
C GLN A 166 16.48 16.90 -24.93
N THR A 167 15.59 16.53 -25.83
CA THR A 167 15.80 16.72 -27.28
C THR A 167 16.01 18.20 -27.64
N VAL A 168 15.27 19.12 -27.02
CA VAL A 168 15.46 20.57 -27.23
C VAL A 168 16.84 21.05 -26.74
N LEU A 169 17.30 20.53 -25.60
CA LEU A 169 18.64 20.84 -25.07
C LEU A 169 19.75 20.31 -25.99
N ASP A 170 19.60 19.09 -26.50
CA ASP A 170 20.57 18.48 -27.43
C ASP A 170 20.65 19.28 -28.74
N ASN A 171 19.51 19.72 -29.28
CA ASN A 171 19.47 20.60 -30.44
C ASN A 171 20.17 21.94 -30.19
N THR A 172 20.04 22.50 -28.97
CA THR A 172 20.72 23.75 -28.59
C THR A 172 22.24 23.55 -28.51
N LEU A 173 22.69 22.42 -27.98
CA LEU A 173 24.10 22.06 -27.96
C LEU A 173 24.65 21.84 -29.37
N GLN A 174 23.88 21.19 -30.25
CA GLN A 174 24.24 21.04 -31.66
C GLN A 174 24.39 22.40 -32.35
N GLN A 175 23.47 23.34 -32.11
CA GLN A 175 23.56 24.69 -32.67
C GLN A 175 24.84 25.40 -32.21
N ALA A 176 25.24 25.28 -30.94
CA ALA A 176 26.50 25.83 -30.45
C ALA A 176 27.74 25.18 -31.10
N ASN A 177 27.66 23.89 -31.45
CA ASN A 177 28.70 23.19 -32.19
C ASN A 177 28.77 23.66 -33.66
N GLU A 178 27.64 23.88 -34.31
CA GLU A 178 27.58 24.45 -35.67
C GLU A 178 28.14 25.89 -35.71
N MET A 179 27.93 26.68 -34.65
CA MET A 179 28.59 27.98 -34.50
C MET A 179 30.12 27.85 -34.42
N GLN A 180 30.66 26.78 -33.83
CA GLN A 180 32.10 26.53 -33.84
C GLN A 180 32.63 26.30 -35.26
N VAL A 181 31.92 25.48 -36.05
CA VAL A 181 32.26 25.26 -37.47
C VAL A 181 32.27 26.58 -38.24
N THR A 182 31.32 27.46 -37.95
CA THR A 182 31.26 28.80 -38.56
C THR A 182 32.43 29.69 -38.13
N ILE A 183 32.76 29.70 -36.83
CA ILE A 183 33.93 30.43 -36.29
C ILE A 183 35.22 29.95 -36.94
N ASP A 184 35.41 28.63 -37.05
CA ASP A 184 36.60 28.02 -37.66
C ASP A 184 36.69 28.40 -39.14
N SER A 185 35.56 28.35 -39.86
CA SER A 185 35.46 28.76 -41.27
C SER A 185 35.78 30.24 -41.47
N MET A 186 35.27 31.12 -40.61
CA MET A 186 35.57 32.56 -40.65
C MET A 186 37.03 32.85 -40.29
N THR A 187 37.62 32.11 -39.35
CA THR A 187 39.04 32.22 -38.98
C THR A 187 39.93 31.82 -40.15
N GLN A 188 39.56 30.75 -40.86
CA GLN A 188 40.26 30.34 -42.08
C GLN A 188 40.11 31.38 -43.20
N MET A 189 38.91 31.93 -43.39
CA MET A 189 38.66 33.01 -44.35
C MET A 189 39.51 34.24 -44.03
N GLN A 190 39.58 34.64 -42.76
CA GLN A 190 40.44 35.73 -42.31
C GLN A 190 41.91 35.47 -42.64
N ARG A 191 42.43 34.26 -42.37
CA ARG A 191 43.81 33.89 -42.72
C ARG A 191 44.04 34.02 -44.22
N ILE A 192 43.13 33.49 -45.05
CA ILE A 192 43.23 33.57 -46.51
C ILE A 192 43.17 35.03 -46.99
N THR A 193 42.31 35.87 -46.42
CA THR A 193 42.22 37.28 -46.82
C THR A 193 43.43 38.10 -46.40
N LEU A 194 44.07 37.78 -45.27
CA LEU A 194 45.35 38.38 -44.89
C LEU A 194 46.46 37.96 -45.85
N GLU A 195 46.55 36.68 -46.20
CA GLU A 195 47.49 36.19 -47.22
C GLU A 195 47.23 36.85 -48.57
N LEU A 196 45.97 36.99 -48.97
CA LEU A 196 45.57 37.70 -50.20
C LEU A 196 46.01 39.16 -50.15
N SER A 197 45.76 39.87 -49.05
CA SER A 197 46.17 41.27 -48.89
C SER A 197 47.69 41.45 -49.01
N ASP A 198 48.48 40.55 -48.42
CA ASP A 198 49.93 40.59 -48.53
C ASP A 198 50.41 40.26 -49.95
N VAL A 199 49.78 39.30 -50.64
CA VAL A 199 50.07 39.01 -52.05
C VAL A 199 49.72 40.19 -52.95
N THR A 200 48.54 40.79 -52.77
CA THR A 200 48.07 41.94 -53.57
C THR A 200 48.95 43.17 -53.35
N ARG A 201 49.43 43.40 -52.12
CA ARG A 201 50.38 44.50 -51.84
C ARG A 201 51.73 44.27 -52.52
N ARG A 202 52.32 43.07 -52.38
CA ARG A 202 53.56 42.72 -53.10
C ARG A 202 53.38 42.80 -54.62
N MET A 203 52.21 42.46 -55.12
CA MET A 203 51.87 42.57 -56.54
C MET A 203 51.77 44.03 -56.97
N ALA A 204 51.18 44.91 -56.16
CA ALA A 204 51.14 46.36 -56.40
C ALA A 204 52.55 46.96 -56.44
N ASP A 205 53.37 46.71 -55.40
CA ASP A 205 54.75 47.21 -55.33
C ASP A 205 55.56 46.75 -56.55
N LYS A 206 55.46 45.45 -56.90
CA LYS A 206 56.19 44.89 -58.03
C LYS A 206 55.67 45.36 -59.38
N MET A 207 54.37 45.62 -59.52
CA MET A 207 53.79 46.19 -60.73
C MET A 207 54.24 47.64 -60.93
N GLN A 208 54.32 48.40 -59.83
CA GLN A 208 54.82 49.76 -59.84
C GLN A 208 56.31 49.81 -60.23
N ASP A 209 57.15 48.95 -59.63
CA ASP A 209 58.56 48.80 -60.01
C ASP A 209 58.70 48.36 -61.48
N THR A 210 57.86 47.43 -61.93
CA THR A 210 57.88 46.93 -63.32
C THR A 210 57.48 48.02 -64.30
N SER A 211 56.45 48.81 -64.00
CA SER A 211 56.04 49.96 -64.81
C SER A 211 57.15 51.01 -64.86
N ALA A 212 57.79 51.34 -63.73
CA ALA A 212 58.92 52.26 -63.69
C ALA A 212 60.10 51.79 -64.54
N ASN A 213 60.48 50.51 -64.43
CA ASN A 213 61.54 49.92 -65.25
C ASN A 213 61.16 49.87 -66.74
N LEU A 214 59.90 49.59 -67.07
CA LEU A 214 59.42 49.59 -68.46
C LEU A 214 59.44 50.99 -69.06
N ASN A 215 59.09 52.02 -68.28
CA ASN A 215 59.18 53.41 -68.69
C ASN A 215 60.64 53.82 -68.94
N GLU A 216 61.58 53.41 -68.08
CA GLU A 216 63.01 53.66 -68.27
C GLU A 216 63.55 52.97 -69.53
N VAL A 217 63.16 51.71 -69.78
CA VAL A 217 63.51 50.99 -71.02
C VAL A 217 62.89 51.67 -72.25
N ARG A 218 61.62 52.09 -72.18
CA ARG A 218 60.93 52.82 -73.24
C ARG A 218 61.66 54.13 -73.55
N ASP A 219 62.06 54.88 -72.54
CA ASP A 219 62.75 56.16 -72.70
C ASP A 219 64.15 55.97 -73.31
N HIS A 220 64.92 54.97 -72.86
CA HIS A 220 66.20 54.62 -73.48
C HIS A 220 66.06 54.14 -74.93
N LEU A 221 65.00 53.41 -75.25
CA LEU A 221 64.71 52.99 -76.62
C LEU A 221 64.23 54.14 -77.50
N ALA A 222 63.51 55.12 -76.93
CA ALA A 222 63.13 56.35 -77.61
C ALA A 222 64.38 57.20 -77.92
N ASP A 223 65.33 57.30 -76.99
CA ASP A 223 66.63 57.97 -77.22
C ASP A 223 67.42 57.30 -78.37
N PHE A 224 67.42 55.96 -78.41
CA PHE A 224 68.02 55.19 -79.49
C PHE A 224 67.29 55.40 -80.83
N ASP A 225 65.95 55.34 -80.83
CA ASP A 225 65.14 55.60 -82.03
C ASP A 225 65.38 57.02 -82.58
N ASP A 226 65.52 58.02 -81.71
CA ASP A 226 65.80 59.40 -82.08
C ASP A 226 67.16 59.58 -82.77
N GLN A 227 68.20 58.87 -82.29
CA GLN A 227 69.52 58.83 -82.93
C GLN A 227 69.50 58.14 -84.31
N PHE A 228 68.75 57.05 -84.45
CA PHE A 228 68.71 56.24 -85.68
C PHE A 228 67.54 56.57 -86.61
N ARG A 229 66.75 57.60 -86.28
CA ARG A 229 65.59 58.08 -87.05
C ARG A 229 65.86 58.31 -88.54
N PRO A 230 67.04 58.84 -88.97
CA PRO A 230 67.34 58.98 -90.40
C PRO A 230 67.45 57.63 -91.14
N LEU A 231 68.01 56.61 -90.47
CA LEU A 231 68.11 55.24 -90.97
C LEU A 231 66.74 54.57 -91.00
N ARG A 232 65.93 54.73 -89.94
CA ARG A 232 64.53 54.25 -89.91
C ARG A 232 63.73 54.81 -91.08
N ASN A 233 63.75 56.12 -91.29
CA ASN A 233 63.02 56.78 -92.38
C ASN A 233 63.42 56.25 -93.76
N TYR A 234 64.71 55.92 -93.98
CA TYR A 234 65.16 55.29 -95.22
C TYR A 234 64.52 53.91 -95.44
N PHE A 235 64.48 53.05 -94.40
CA PHE A 235 63.88 51.72 -94.48
C PHE A 235 62.35 51.73 -94.65
N TYR A 236 61.64 52.77 -94.17
CA TYR A 236 60.19 52.92 -94.38
C TYR A 236 59.84 53.60 -95.71
N TRP A 237 60.76 54.35 -96.32
CA TRP A 237 60.54 55.07 -97.59
C TRP A 237 60.76 54.17 -98.83
N GLU A 238 61.58 53.13 -98.75
CA GLU A 238 61.87 52.22 -99.87
C GLU A 238 60.74 51.20 -100.13
N PRO A 239 60.04 51.23 -101.29
CA PRO A 239 58.84 50.40 -101.53
C PRO A 239 59.08 48.89 -101.52
N HIS A 240 60.32 48.44 -101.76
CA HIS A 240 60.68 47.02 -101.91
C HIS A 240 61.36 46.41 -100.68
N CYS A 241 61.39 47.11 -99.54
CA CYS A 241 62.10 46.66 -98.33
C CYS A 241 61.64 45.28 -97.81
N PHE A 242 60.37 44.91 -98.03
CA PHE A 242 59.83 43.59 -97.66
C PHE A 242 60.46 42.41 -98.41
N ASN A 243 61.05 42.65 -99.59
CA ASN A 243 61.65 41.60 -100.44
C ASN A 243 63.17 41.47 -100.26
N ILE A 244 63.78 42.31 -99.39
CA ILE A 244 65.22 42.30 -99.10
C ILE A 244 65.40 41.80 -97.66
N PRO A 245 65.98 40.59 -97.44
CA PRO A 245 66.05 39.97 -96.12
C PRO A 245 66.66 40.86 -95.03
N MET A 246 67.72 41.62 -95.36
CA MET A 246 68.38 42.54 -94.43
C MET A 246 67.53 43.79 -94.10
N CYS A 247 66.75 44.29 -95.07
CA CYS A 247 65.91 45.47 -94.91
C CYS A 247 64.69 45.15 -94.03
N TRP A 248 64.05 44.01 -94.28
CA TRP A 248 62.94 43.52 -93.45
C TRP A 248 63.38 43.21 -92.01
N ALA A 249 64.56 42.60 -91.83
CA ALA A 249 65.10 42.34 -90.50
C ALA A 249 65.32 43.63 -89.68
N LEU A 250 65.88 44.68 -90.31
CA LEU A 250 66.08 45.97 -89.67
C LEU A 250 64.75 46.70 -89.40
N ARG A 251 63.78 46.60 -90.31
CA ARG A 251 62.43 47.13 -90.10
C ARG A 251 61.70 46.45 -88.94
N SER A 252 61.79 45.12 -88.85
CA SER A 252 61.20 44.32 -87.76
C SER A 252 61.77 44.71 -86.38
N ILE A 253 63.05 45.12 -86.31
CA ILE A 253 63.64 45.66 -85.08
C ILE A 253 62.93 46.95 -84.66
N PHE A 254 62.67 47.88 -85.58
CA PHE A 254 61.94 49.12 -85.26
C PHE A 254 60.46 48.87 -84.95
N ASP A 255 59.77 47.97 -85.66
CA ASP A 255 58.39 47.56 -85.32
C ASP A 255 58.32 46.90 -83.92
N SER A 256 59.39 46.20 -83.50
CA SER A 256 59.50 45.63 -82.15
C SER A 256 59.74 46.69 -81.08
N LEU A 257 60.42 47.80 -81.42
CA LEU A 257 60.59 48.96 -80.53
C LEU A 257 59.25 49.67 -80.28
N ASP A 258 58.43 49.82 -81.33
CA ASP A 258 57.07 50.37 -81.20
C ASP A 258 56.19 49.49 -80.29
N GLY A 259 56.33 48.16 -80.36
CA GLY A 259 55.63 47.22 -79.46
C GLY A 259 55.94 47.43 -77.96
N ILE A 260 57.10 47.97 -77.62
CA ILE A 260 57.50 48.23 -76.21
C ILE A 260 56.77 49.45 -75.65
N SER A 261 56.43 50.44 -76.49
CA SER A 261 55.65 51.61 -76.07
C SER A 261 54.23 51.23 -75.65
N THR A 262 53.54 50.44 -76.48
CA THR A 262 52.19 49.90 -76.17
C THR A 262 52.21 49.07 -74.90
N MET A 263 53.25 48.25 -74.70
CA MET A 263 53.40 47.45 -73.48
C MET A 263 53.62 48.31 -72.23
N SER A 264 54.40 49.39 -72.32
CA SER A 264 54.61 50.34 -71.22
C SER A 264 53.31 51.06 -70.84
N ASP A 265 52.52 51.49 -71.83
CA ASP A 265 51.24 52.16 -71.62
C ASP A 265 50.20 51.20 -70.99
N ASP A 266 50.08 49.95 -71.49
CA ASP A 266 49.19 48.92 -70.93
C ASP A 266 49.53 48.61 -69.46
N PHE A 267 50.83 48.55 -69.10
CA PHE A 267 51.25 48.35 -67.72
C PHE A 267 50.95 49.57 -66.84
N ALA A 268 51.10 50.79 -67.37
CA ALA A 268 50.79 52.03 -66.65
C ALA A 268 49.29 52.15 -66.32
N GLU A 269 48.41 51.66 -67.20
CA GLU A 269 46.96 51.61 -66.95
C GLU A 269 46.57 50.57 -65.88
N LEU A 270 47.33 49.48 -65.73
CA LEU A 270 47.03 48.41 -64.75
C LEU A 270 47.49 48.72 -63.31
N VAL A 271 48.47 49.60 -63.11
CA VAL A 271 48.95 50.01 -61.78
C VAL A 271 47.81 50.52 -60.87
N PRO A 272 46.98 51.50 -61.27
CA PRO A 272 45.93 52.05 -60.39
C PRO A 272 44.87 51.02 -60.00
N ASP A 273 44.57 50.04 -60.84
CA ASP A 273 43.61 48.96 -60.53
C ASP A 273 44.15 47.99 -59.47
N ILE A 274 45.42 47.60 -59.60
CA ILE A 274 46.08 46.74 -58.61
C ILE A 274 46.25 47.49 -57.27
N GLU A 275 46.54 48.78 -57.32
CA GLU A 275 46.64 49.63 -56.14
C GLU A 275 45.27 49.79 -55.44
N ARG A 276 44.18 49.91 -56.21
CA ARG A 276 42.80 49.87 -55.69
C ARG A 276 42.49 48.55 -55.00
N MET A 277 42.89 47.41 -55.58
CA MET A 277 42.75 46.10 -54.94
C MET A 277 43.58 45.99 -53.65
N ALA A 278 44.79 46.55 -53.63
CA ALA A 278 45.67 46.59 -52.46
C ALA A 278 45.10 47.48 -51.33
N GLN A 279 44.29 48.49 -51.65
CA GLN A 279 43.60 49.33 -50.66
C GLN A 279 42.32 48.70 -50.10
N LEU A 280 41.60 47.91 -50.91
CA LEU A 280 40.32 47.30 -50.50
C LEU A 280 40.49 46.00 -49.70
N THR A 281 41.48 45.17 -50.03
CA THR A 281 41.73 43.89 -49.34
C THR A 281 42.00 44.02 -47.83
N PRO A 282 42.77 45.02 -47.32
CA PRO A 282 42.95 45.24 -45.89
C PRO A 282 41.67 45.70 -45.18
N GLN A 283 40.81 46.47 -45.86
CA GLN A 283 39.56 46.96 -45.28
C GLN A 283 38.58 45.81 -45.02
N MET A 284 38.50 44.84 -45.93
CA MET A 284 37.75 43.60 -45.70
C MET A 284 38.34 42.78 -44.55
N ALA A 285 39.67 42.65 -44.48
CA ALA A 285 40.34 41.92 -43.40
C ALA A 285 40.11 42.55 -42.02
N ALA A 286 39.97 43.89 -41.94
CA ALA A 286 39.78 44.62 -40.70
C ALA A 286 38.41 44.36 -40.04
N LEU A 287 37.38 43.96 -40.80
CA LEU A 287 36.03 43.70 -40.27
C LEU A 287 35.86 42.27 -39.73
N MET A 288 36.64 41.32 -40.22
CA MET A 288 36.52 39.90 -39.84
C MET A 288 36.74 39.60 -38.35
N PRO A 289 37.73 40.20 -37.65
CA PRO A 289 37.91 39.97 -36.21
C PRO A 289 36.66 40.27 -35.38
N ALA A 290 35.96 41.36 -35.70
CA ALA A 290 34.75 41.76 -34.99
C ALA A 290 33.61 40.76 -35.21
N MET A 291 33.44 40.25 -36.44
CA MET A 291 32.44 39.22 -36.74
C MET A 291 32.76 37.89 -36.05
N ILE A 292 34.02 37.45 -36.08
CA ILE A 292 34.47 36.24 -35.39
C ILE A 292 34.23 36.35 -33.89
N GLN A 293 34.55 37.51 -33.29
CA GLN A 293 34.33 37.74 -31.86
C GLN A 293 32.83 37.74 -31.51
N THR A 294 31.99 38.29 -32.37
CA THR A 294 30.52 38.28 -32.19
C THR A 294 30.00 36.84 -32.20
N MET A 295 30.46 36.00 -33.13
CA MET A 295 30.10 34.58 -33.19
C MET A 295 30.59 33.81 -31.95
N LYS A 296 31.82 34.08 -31.48
CA LYS A 296 32.33 33.51 -30.23
C LYS A 296 31.46 33.88 -29.03
N ASN A 297 31.06 35.15 -28.92
CA ASN A 297 30.20 35.63 -27.84
C ASN A 297 28.81 34.97 -27.90
N GLN A 298 28.20 34.89 -29.08
CA GLN A 298 26.91 34.22 -29.25
C GLN A 298 26.97 32.73 -28.91
N LYS A 299 28.03 32.02 -29.34
CA LYS A 299 28.26 30.62 -28.94
C LYS A 299 28.36 30.49 -27.43
N GLN A 300 29.11 31.38 -26.77
CA GLN A 300 29.28 31.33 -25.32
C GLN A 300 27.94 31.58 -24.59
N ILE A 301 27.12 32.52 -25.06
CA ILE A 301 25.79 32.78 -24.51
C ILE A 301 24.91 31.52 -24.64
N MET A 302 24.92 30.87 -25.81
CA MET A 302 24.16 29.66 -26.06
C MET A 302 24.60 28.49 -25.17
N LEU A 303 25.91 28.31 -24.97
CA LEU A 303 26.45 27.31 -24.05
C LEU A 303 26.05 27.60 -22.59
N ASN A 304 26.12 28.86 -22.16
CA ASN A 304 25.70 29.24 -20.82
C ASN A 304 24.18 28.99 -20.62
N GLN A 305 23.35 29.28 -21.63
CA GLN A 305 21.92 28.98 -21.61
C GLN A 305 21.66 27.48 -21.55
N TYR A 306 22.35 26.69 -22.37
CA TYR A 306 22.27 25.22 -22.34
C TYR A 306 22.62 24.69 -20.94
N GLN A 307 23.74 25.13 -20.34
CA GLN A 307 24.13 24.68 -19.00
C GLN A 307 23.11 25.05 -17.93
N ALA A 308 22.57 26.27 -17.97
CA ALA A 308 21.56 26.71 -17.02
C ALA A 308 20.25 25.89 -17.14
N GLN A 309 19.77 25.68 -18.36
CA GLN A 309 18.55 24.90 -18.61
C GLN A 309 18.76 23.41 -18.31
N LYS A 310 19.91 22.84 -18.68
CA LYS A 310 20.27 21.45 -18.40
C LYS A 310 20.32 21.18 -16.90
N MET A 311 20.93 22.07 -16.12
CA MET A 311 20.95 21.96 -14.66
C MET A 311 19.53 21.99 -14.06
N GLN A 312 18.69 22.94 -14.50
CA GLN A 312 17.30 23.03 -14.03
C GLN A 312 16.50 21.76 -14.40
N GLN A 313 16.71 21.24 -15.60
CA GLN A 313 16.03 20.04 -16.08
C GLN A 313 16.50 18.78 -15.34
N ASP A 314 17.80 18.63 -15.10
CA ASP A 314 18.36 17.50 -14.33
C ASP A 314 17.86 17.51 -12.88
N GLN A 315 17.76 18.70 -12.27
CA GLN A 315 17.15 18.85 -10.95
C GLN A 315 15.67 18.43 -10.95
N ASN A 316 14.90 18.85 -11.96
CA ASN A 316 13.49 18.47 -12.08
C ASN A 316 13.32 16.95 -12.26
N ILE A 317 14.20 16.30 -13.03
CA ILE A 317 14.19 14.84 -13.22
C ILE A 317 14.51 14.14 -11.89
N ALA A 318 15.58 14.54 -11.21
CA ALA A 318 15.96 13.95 -9.93
C ALA A 318 14.84 14.08 -8.87
N MET A 319 14.20 15.25 -8.77
CA MET A 319 13.05 15.43 -7.87
C MET A 319 11.85 14.56 -8.25
N GLN A 320 11.61 14.31 -9.54
CA GLN A 320 10.54 13.43 -10.01
C GLN A 320 10.84 11.95 -9.72
N GLU A 321 12.09 11.52 -9.90
CA GLU A 321 12.55 10.18 -9.54
C GLU A 321 12.40 9.94 -8.03
N ASP A 322 12.82 10.89 -7.19
CA ASP A 322 12.66 10.83 -5.74
C ASP A 322 11.18 10.74 -5.34
N ASN A 323 10.31 11.53 -5.96
CA ASN A 323 8.86 11.48 -5.71
C ASN A 323 8.25 10.12 -6.13
N THR A 324 8.69 9.56 -7.26
CA THR A 324 8.24 8.25 -7.75
C THR A 324 8.69 7.13 -6.81
N ALA A 325 9.96 7.13 -6.41
CA ALA A 325 10.50 6.20 -5.44
C ALA A 325 9.80 6.29 -4.08
N MET A 326 9.45 7.50 -3.63
CA MET A 326 8.63 7.70 -2.43
C MET A 326 7.25 7.04 -2.59
N GLY A 327 6.54 7.30 -3.68
CA GLY A 327 5.23 6.70 -3.96
C GLY A 327 5.27 5.17 -3.96
N GLU A 328 6.29 4.59 -4.62
CA GLU A 328 6.53 3.14 -4.64
C GLU A 328 6.88 2.57 -3.26
N ALA A 329 7.66 3.29 -2.45
CA ALA A 329 8.01 2.86 -1.10
C ALA A 329 6.78 2.80 -0.19
N TYR A 330 5.90 3.80 -0.23
CA TYR A 330 4.63 3.79 0.52
C TYR A 330 3.72 2.65 0.07
N ASP A 331 3.61 2.41 -1.25
CA ASP A 331 2.77 1.35 -1.79
C ASP A 331 3.30 -0.05 -1.45
N THR A 332 4.62 -0.24 -1.54
CA THR A 332 5.31 -1.49 -1.19
C THR A 332 5.21 -1.80 0.30
N ALA A 333 5.37 -0.78 1.15
CA ALA A 333 5.19 -0.90 2.59
C ALA A 333 3.71 -1.11 2.97
N ARG A 334 2.77 -0.91 2.03
CA ARG A 334 1.33 -0.83 2.29
C ARG A 334 1.02 0.16 3.41
N ASN A 335 1.76 1.27 3.45
CA ASN A 335 1.50 2.34 4.39
C ASN A 335 0.44 3.25 3.79
N ASP A 336 -0.72 3.27 4.43
CA ASP A 336 -1.90 4.04 4.04
C ASP A 336 -2.27 5.10 5.08
N ASP A 337 -1.32 5.53 5.92
CA ASP A 337 -1.53 6.63 6.88
C ASP A 337 -2.07 7.90 6.22
N THR A 338 -1.82 8.06 4.93
CA THR A 338 -2.37 9.12 4.08
C THR A 338 -3.29 8.57 3.00
N PHE A 339 -4.26 7.73 3.34
CA PHE A 339 -5.26 7.25 2.37
C PHE A 339 -6.00 8.41 1.70
N TYR A 340 -6.17 8.33 0.38
CA TYR A 340 -6.98 9.25 -0.42
C TYR A 340 -7.41 8.55 -1.72
N LEU A 341 -8.70 8.63 -2.03
CA LEU A 341 -9.25 8.09 -3.27
C LEU A 341 -9.79 9.23 -4.13
N PRO A 342 -9.27 9.44 -5.36
CA PRO A 342 -9.73 10.52 -6.21
C PRO A 342 -11.15 10.22 -6.76
N PRO A 343 -11.98 11.24 -7.05
CA PRO A 343 -13.37 11.06 -7.51
C PRO A 343 -13.53 10.15 -8.75
N GLU A 344 -12.52 10.11 -9.61
CA GLU A 344 -12.50 9.30 -10.83
C GLU A 344 -12.48 7.80 -10.51
N ALA A 345 -11.88 7.39 -9.39
CA ALA A 345 -11.81 5.99 -8.97
C ALA A 345 -13.21 5.39 -8.72
N PHE A 346 -14.17 6.20 -8.27
CA PHE A 346 -15.56 5.80 -8.02
C PHE A 346 -16.32 5.40 -9.30
N GLN A 347 -15.82 5.81 -10.47
CA GLN A 347 -16.44 5.53 -11.76
C GLN A 347 -15.95 4.21 -12.38
N THR A 348 -14.91 3.59 -11.81
CA THR A 348 -14.36 2.33 -12.33
C THR A 348 -15.33 1.17 -12.09
N ALA A 349 -15.40 0.25 -13.06
CA ALA A 349 -16.34 -0.88 -13.01
C ALA A 349 -16.11 -1.80 -11.80
N ASP A 350 -14.85 -2.00 -11.42
CA ASP A 350 -14.48 -2.83 -10.27
C ASP A 350 -14.91 -2.19 -8.94
N PHE A 351 -14.71 -0.87 -8.80
CA PHE A 351 -15.12 -0.15 -7.60
C PHE A 351 -16.65 -0.10 -7.46
N GLN A 352 -17.38 0.09 -8.57
CA GLN A 352 -18.84 -0.02 -8.59
C GLN A 352 -19.35 -1.41 -8.20
N ARG A 353 -18.63 -2.47 -8.57
CA ARG A 353 -18.93 -3.83 -8.13
C ARG A 353 -18.69 -3.99 -6.63
N GLY A 354 -17.58 -3.46 -6.11
CA GLY A 354 -17.27 -3.45 -4.69
C GLY A 354 -18.35 -2.72 -3.87
N MET A 355 -18.75 -1.52 -4.31
CA MET A 355 -19.79 -0.73 -3.65
C MET A 355 -21.11 -1.50 -3.54
N LYS A 356 -21.52 -2.23 -4.60
CA LYS A 356 -22.72 -3.09 -4.57
C LYS A 356 -22.64 -4.24 -3.57
N LEU A 357 -21.45 -4.71 -3.22
CA LEU A 357 -21.23 -5.84 -2.31
C LEU A 357 -21.02 -5.42 -0.85
N MET A 358 -20.55 -4.19 -0.62
CA MET A 358 -20.10 -3.73 0.70
C MET A 358 -20.86 -2.52 1.25
N MET A 359 -21.65 -1.85 0.41
CA MET A 359 -22.51 -0.73 0.81
C MET A 359 -23.96 -1.04 0.48
N SER A 360 -24.88 -0.40 1.21
CA SER A 360 -26.31 -0.48 0.93
C SER A 360 -26.66 0.17 -0.42
N PRO A 361 -27.79 -0.20 -1.05
CA PRO A 361 -28.23 0.39 -2.32
C PRO A 361 -28.39 1.92 -2.28
N ASP A 362 -28.81 2.46 -1.14
CA ASP A 362 -28.96 3.90 -0.87
C ASP A 362 -27.63 4.60 -0.51
N GLY A 363 -26.55 3.85 -0.25
CA GLY A 363 -25.24 4.38 0.12
C GLY A 363 -25.11 4.83 1.58
N GLN A 364 -26.15 4.65 2.40
CA GLN A 364 -26.20 5.12 3.78
C GLN A 364 -25.59 4.14 4.80
N ALA A 365 -25.37 2.89 4.42
CA ALA A 365 -24.74 1.88 5.27
C ALA A 365 -23.53 1.24 4.59
N VAL A 366 -22.47 1.01 5.38
CA VAL A 366 -21.27 0.30 4.96
C VAL A 366 -20.98 -0.86 5.91
N ARG A 367 -20.58 -1.99 5.33
CA ARG A 367 -20.27 -3.22 6.06
C ARG A 367 -18.76 -3.47 6.08
N PHE A 368 -18.24 -3.73 7.27
CA PHE A 368 -16.91 -4.22 7.55
C PHE A 368 -17.01 -5.68 7.98
N THR A 369 -16.33 -6.56 7.26
CA THR A 369 -16.21 -7.98 7.63
C THR A 369 -14.92 -8.16 8.43
N VAL A 370 -15.03 -8.56 9.70
CA VAL A 370 -13.92 -8.68 10.63
C VAL A 370 -13.57 -10.15 10.83
N PHE A 371 -12.28 -10.46 10.68
CA PHE A 371 -11.73 -11.80 10.90
C PHE A 371 -10.86 -11.81 12.16
N HIS A 372 -11.15 -12.70 13.10
CA HIS A 372 -10.40 -12.87 14.34
C HIS A 372 -9.11 -13.67 14.15
N GLN A 373 -8.16 -13.49 15.06
CA GLN A 373 -7.05 -14.41 15.30
C GLN A 373 -7.55 -15.54 16.19
N GLY A 374 -7.58 -16.77 15.66
CA GLY A 374 -8.11 -17.94 16.35
C GLY A 374 -9.60 -18.19 16.08
N ASP A 375 -10.23 -19.01 16.92
CA ASP A 375 -11.65 -19.36 16.82
C ASP A 375 -12.52 -18.27 17.47
N PRO A 376 -13.36 -17.54 16.71
CA PRO A 376 -14.26 -16.52 17.24
C PRO A 376 -15.35 -17.09 18.18
N LEU A 377 -15.58 -18.40 18.17
CA LEU A 377 -16.61 -19.12 18.97
C LEU A 377 -16.15 -19.42 20.41
N THR A 378 -15.08 -18.76 20.85
CA THR A 378 -14.48 -18.90 22.17
C THR A 378 -14.71 -17.64 23.01
N GLU A 379 -14.52 -17.76 24.33
CA GLU A 379 -14.61 -16.65 25.27
C GLU A 379 -13.73 -15.45 24.82
N ASP A 380 -12.46 -15.71 24.50
CA ASP A 380 -11.52 -14.71 23.95
C ASP A 380 -12.05 -13.99 22.68
N GLY A 381 -12.77 -14.71 21.82
CA GLY A 381 -13.38 -14.15 20.61
C GLY A 381 -14.54 -13.21 20.93
N THR A 382 -15.42 -13.63 21.84
CA THR A 382 -16.58 -12.85 22.28
C THR A 382 -16.20 -11.59 23.07
N GLU A 383 -15.11 -11.64 23.85
CA GLU A 383 -14.62 -10.48 24.61
C GLU A 383 -14.20 -9.31 23.70
N ARG A 384 -13.75 -9.61 22.47
CA ARG A 384 -13.28 -8.61 21.49
C ARG A 384 -14.41 -7.80 20.86
N ILE A 385 -15.67 -8.23 20.98
CA ILE A 385 -16.84 -7.54 20.40
C ILE A 385 -17.02 -6.12 20.98
N GLU A 386 -16.86 -5.95 22.29
CA GLU A 386 -17.03 -4.62 22.91
C GLU A 386 -15.91 -3.65 22.51
N PRO A 387 -14.62 -4.03 22.59
CA PRO A 387 -13.54 -3.21 22.07
C PRO A 387 -13.70 -2.82 20.60
N MET A 388 -14.20 -3.72 19.74
CA MET A 388 -14.47 -3.39 18.33
C MET A 388 -15.53 -2.30 18.18
N ARG A 389 -16.65 -2.43 18.92
CA ARG A 389 -17.72 -1.41 18.93
C ARG A 389 -17.20 -0.05 19.39
N ILE A 390 -16.40 -0.03 20.46
CA ILE A 390 -15.80 1.19 21.00
C ILE A 390 -14.79 1.79 20.00
N ALA A 391 -13.93 0.98 19.41
CA ALA A 391 -12.93 1.45 18.43
C ALA A 391 -13.59 2.09 17.20
N ALA A 392 -14.67 1.49 16.70
CA ALA A 392 -15.45 2.08 15.61
C ALA A 392 -16.14 3.39 16.04
N ALA A 393 -16.71 3.44 17.25
CA ALA A 393 -17.35 4.65 17.79
C ALA A 393 -16.34 5.79 18.01
N ASP A 394 -15.13 5.47 18.44
CA ASP A 394 -14.04 6.44 18.62
C ASP A 394 -13.51 6.95 17.27
N ALA A 395 -13.50 6.10 16.23
CA ALA A 395 -13.03 6.47 14.91
C ALA A 395 -13.93 7.53 14.23
N ILE A 396 -15.24 7.51 14.48
CA ILE A 396 -16.19 8.48 13.89
C ILE A 396 -16.26 9.82 14.62
N LYS A 397 -15.66 9.97 15.81
CA LYS A 397 -15.68 11.23 16.56
C LYS A 397 -14.94 12.33 15.79
N GLY A 398 -15.57 13.51 15.66
CA GLY A 398 -15.01 14.67 14.97
C GLY A 398 -14.86 14.49 13.47
N THR A 399 -15.63 13.59 12.85
CA THR A 399 -15.65 13.36 11.41
C THR A 399 -17.06 13.59 10.84
N PRO A 400 -17.23 13.65 9.50
CA PRO A 400 -18.56 13.76 8.88
C PRO A 400 -19.54 12.63 9.26
N LEU A 401 -19.04 11.47 9.70
CA LEU A 401 -19.87 10.34 10.15
C LEU A 401 -20.20 10.40 11.65
N GLU A 402 -19.92 11.50 12.33
CA GLU A 402 -20.28 11.67 13.74
C GLU A 402 -21.81 11.57 13.92
N GLY A 403 -22.25 10.78 14.90
CA GLY A 403 -23.68 10.49 15.11
C GLY A 403 -24.19 9.27 14.33
N SER A 404 -23.38 8.64 13.48
CA SER A 404 -23.72 7.38 12.81
C SER A 404 -23.97 6.24 13.81
N THR A 405 -24.92 5.37 13.49
CA THR A 405 -25.25 4.17 14.27
C THR A 405 -24.33 3.01 13.89
N ILE A 406 -23.74 2.37 14.91
CA ILE A 406 -22.80 1.25 14.73
C ILE A 406 -23.45 -0.03 15.25
N TYR A 407 -23.55 -1.01 14.37
CA TYR A 407 -24.04 -2.35 14.69
C TYR A 407 -22.89 -3.33 14.61
N VAL A 408 -22.86 -4.30 15.52
CA VAL A 408 -21.94 -5.43 15.47
C VAL A 408 -22.77 -6.70 15.46
N GLY A 409 -22.51 -7.56 14.51
CA GLY A 409 -23.19 -8.84 14.31
C GLY A 409 -22.20 -9.90 13.82
N GLY A 410 -22.74 -11.04 13.40
CA GLY A 410 -21.93 -12.21 13.05
C GLY A 410 -21.84 -13.20 14.20
N SER A 411 -20.95 -14.18 14.06
CA SER A 411 -20.93 -15.34 14.95
C SER A 411 -20.59 -14.94 16.38
N ALA A 412 -19.45 -14.29 16.65
CA ALA A 412 -19.03 -14.01 18.02
C ALA A 412 -19.93 -12.98 18.71
N ALA A 413 -20.50 -12.03 17.96
CA ALA A 413 -21.49 -11.09 18.50
C ALA A 413 -22.75 -11.81 18.99
N MET A 414 -23.28 -12.74 18.18
CA MET A 414 -24.43 -13.57 18.58
C MET A 414 -24.12 -14.41 19.82
N TYR A 415 -22.91 -14.99 19.90
CA TYR A 415 -22.51 -15.76 21.07
C TYR A 415 -22.31 -14.91 22.31
N LYS A 416 -21.77 -13.69 22.19
CA LYS A 416 -21.71 -12.74 23.31
C LYS A 416 -23.10 -12.43 23.85
N ASP A 417 -24.06 -12.16 22.99
CA ASP A 417 -25.44 -11.88 23.40
C ASP A 417 -26.07 -13.12 24.07
N MET A 418 -25.81 -14.32 23.53
CA MET A 418 -26.28 -15.57 24.11
C MET A 418 -25.63 -15.88 25.47
N GLN A 419 -24.33 -15.61 25.62
CA GLN A 419 -23.61 -15.74 26.88
C GLN A 419 -24.17 -14.79 27.94
N GLN A 420 -24.35 -13.51 27.59
CA GLN A 420 -24.96 -12.54 28.50
C GLN A 420 -26.36 -12.98 28.93
N GLY A 421 -27.20 -13.40 27.98
CA GLY A 421 -28.52 -13.94 28.28
C GLY A 421 -28.46 -15.14 29.22
N ALA A 422 -27.58 -16.11 28.94
CA ALA A 422 -27.40 -17.29 29.76
C ALA A 422 -26.93 -16.96 31.18
N ASP A 423 -26.01 -16.01 31.35
CA ASP A 423 -25.52 -15.60 32.66
C ASP A 423 -26.62 -14.95 33.51
N TYR A 424 -27.41 -14.05 32.91
CA TYR A 424 -28.55 -13.42 33.59
C TYR A 424 -29.63 -14.44 33.95
N ASP A 425 -30.03 -15.29 33.00
CA ASP A 425 -31.05 -16.30 33.21
C ASP A 425 -30.62 -17.32 34.26
N LEU A 426 -29.35 -17.76 34.23
CA LEU A 426 -28.80 -18.67 35.22
C LEU A 426 -28.80 -18.05 36.61
N LEU A 427 -28.37 -16.79 36.75
CA LEU A 427 -28.37 -16.08 38.02
C LEU A 427 -29.78 -15.93 38.57
N ILE A 428 -30.74 -15.48 37.75
CA ILE A 428 -32.13 -15.34 38.14
C ILE A 428 -32.71 -16.69 38.56
N ALA A 429 -32.54 -17.73 37.75
CA ALA A 429 -33.07 -19.07 38.02
C ALA A 429 -32.46 -19.67 39.30
N ALA A 430 -31.13 -19.57 39.47
CA ALA A 430 -30.44 -20.09 40.64
C ALA A 430 -30.85 -19.36 41.92
N VAL A 431 -30.85 -18.02 41.91
CA VAL A 431 -31.23 -17.22 43.09
C VAL A 431 -32.70 -17.43 43.44
N ALA A 432 -33.60 -17.39 42.44
CA ALA A 432 -35.03 -17.58 42.67
C ALA A 432 -35.35 -18.98 43.22
N SER A 433 -34.75 -20.03 42.66
CA SER A 433 -34.93 -21.40 43.15
C SER A 433 -34.35 -21.60 44.55
N LEU A 434 -33.17 -21.06 44.85
CA LEU A 434 -32.59 -21.13 46.19
C LEU A 434 -33.45 -20.40 47.24
N ILE A 435 -33.99 -19.22 46.91
CA ILE A 435 -34.93 -18.51 47.79
C ILE A 435 -36.20 -19.34 47.99
N LEU A 436 -36.76 -19.90 46.93
CA LEU A 436 -37.96 -20.73 47.01
C LEU A 436 -37.74 -21.97 47.89
N ILE A 437 -36.66 -22.72 47.65
CA ILE A 437 -36.29 -23.89 48.45
C ILE A 437 -36.06 -23.47 49.91
N PHE A 438 -35.37 -22.36 50.16
CA PHE A 438 -35.15 -21.85 51.50
C PHE A 438 -36.47 -21.54 52.22
N LEU A 439 -37.42 -20.87 51.57
CA LEU A 439 -38.73 -20.56 52.14
C LEU A 439 -39.51 -21.84 52.47
N ILE A 440 -39.53 -22.82 51.56
CA ILE A 440 -40.17 -24.13 51.79
C ILE A 440 -39.51 -24.82 52.99
N MET A 441 -38.17 -24.82 53.06
CA MET A 441 -37.43 -25.42 54.17
C MET A 441 -37.70 -24.71 55.49
N VAL A 442 -37.82 -23.37 55.52
CA VAL A 442 -38.20 -22.63 56.74
C VAL A 442 -39.59 -23.05 57.20
N ILE A 443 -40.54 -23.19 56.28
CA ILE A 443 -41.92 -23.62 56.60
C ILE A 443 -41.94 -25.05 57.17
N LEU A 444 -41.20 -26.00 56.57
CA LEU A 444 -41.16 -27.40 56.99
C LEU A 444 -40.34 -27.64 58.26
N THR A 445 -39.20 -26.98 58.38
CA THR A 445 -38.31 -27.15 59.54
C THR A 445 -38.76 -26.33 60.75
N ARG A 446 -39.48 -25.22 60.52
CA ARG A 446 -39.82 -24.18 61.52
C ARG A 446 -38.60 -23.56 62.21
N ALA A 447 -37.42 -23.69 61.62
CA ALA A 447 -36.16 -23.23 62.18
C ALA A 447 -35.25 -22.66 61.07
N VAL A 448 -35.01 -21.34 61.11
CA VAL A 448 -34.22 -20.64 60.09
C VAL A 448 -32.80 -21.17 60.00
N ALA A 449 -32.15 -21.44 61.14
CA ALA A 449 -30.80 -22.00 61.16
C ALA A 449 -30.73 -23.39 60.52
N ALA A 450 -31.71 -24.27 60.77
CA ALA A 450 -31.76 -25.60 60.18
C ALA A 450 -31.98 -25.53 58.66
N ALA A 451 -32.89 -24.66 58.21
CA ALA A 451 -33.13 -24.42 56.79
C ALA A 451 -31.89 -23.88 56.07
N ALA A 452 -31.16 -22.93 56.68
CA ALA A 452 -29.94 -22.36 56.12
C ALA A 452 -28.83 -23.41 55.95
N VAL A 453 -28.65 -24.31 56.93
CA VAL A 453 -27.68 -25.40 56.84
C VAL A 453 -28.03 -26.35 55.70
N ILE A 454 -29.30 -26.72 55.55
CA ILE A 454 -29.75 -27.62 54.48
C ILE A 454 -29.54 -27.00 53.10
N VAL A 455 -29.94 -25.74 52.92
CA VAL A 455 -29.73 -25.05 51.63
C VAL A 455 -28.24 -24.85 51.36
N GLY A 456 -27.44 -24.54 52.38
CA GLY A 456 -25.99 -24.43 52.28
C GLY A 456 -25.33 -25.73 51.83
N THR A 457 -25.76 -26.89 52.33
CA THR A 457 -25.23 -28.17 51.86
C THR A 457 -25.66 -28.51 50.43
N VAL A 458 -26.86 -28.09 50.00
CA VAL A 458 -27.26 -28.17 48.58
C VAL A 458 -26.31 -27.36 47.71
N VAL A 459 -26.13 -26.07 48.00
CA VAL A 459 -25.23 -25.19 47.22
C VAL A 459 -23.81 -25.73 47.20
N LEU A 460 -23.29 -26.19 48.34
CA LEU A 460 -21.98 -26.79 48.43
C LEU A 460 -21.87 -28.06 47.57
N SER A 461 -22.88 -28.93 47.59
CA SER A 461 -22.91 -30.16 46.78
C SER A 461 -23.00 -29.86 45.28
N LEU A 462 -23.75 -28.82 44.90
CA LEU A 462 -23.86 -28.33 43.52
C LEU A 462 -22.51 -27.85 43.01
N GLY A 463 -21.88 -26.91 43.72
CA GLY A 463 -20.57 -26.39 43.35
C GLY A 463 -19.50 -27.48 43.32
N THR A 464 -19.53 -28.40 44.28
CA THR A 464 -18.61 -29.56 44.30
C THR A 464 -18.82 -30.47 43.09
N SER A 465 -20.07 -30.82 42.78
CA SER A 465 -20.38 -31.73 41.66
C SER A 465 -20.01 -31.11 40.31
N PHE A 466 -20.32 -29.83 40.11
CA PHE A 466 -19.97 -29.12 38.89
C PHE A 466 -18.45 -28.94 38.78
N GLY A 467 -17.77 -28.53 39.85
CA GLY A 467 -16.32 -28.38 39.87
C GLY A 467 -15.55 -29.69 39.66
N LEU A 468 -16.04 -30.80 40.21
CA LEU A 468 -15.48 -32.13 39.88
C LEU A 468 -15.70 -32.49 38.40
N SER A 469 -16.84 -32.10 37.82
CA SER A 469 -17.07 -32.26 36.38
C SER A 469 -16.05 -31.46 35.56
N VAL A 470 -15.79 -30.21 35.93
CA VAL A 470 -14.74 -29.35 35.33
C VAL A 470 -13.39 -30.05 35.42
N LEU A 471 -13.00 -30.54 36.60
CA LEU A 471 -11.72 -31.22 36.81
C LEU A 471 -11.58 -32.46 35.92
N VAL A 472 -12.61 -33.31 35.86
CA VAL A 472 -12.57 -34.54 35.07
C VAL A 472 -12.55 -34.25 33.57
N TRP A 473 -13.46 -33.40 33.08
CA TRP A 473 -13.59 -33.19 31.63
C TRP A 473 -12.53 -32.24 31.08
N GLN A 474 -12.25 -31.12 31.74
CA GLN A 474 -11.32 -30.12 31.22
C GLN A 474 -9.88 -30.44 31.55
N HIS A 475 -9.57 -30.85 32.79
CA HIS A 475 -8.17 -31.06 33.20
C HIS A 475 -7.66 -32.49 32.98
N ILE A 476 -8.51 -33.52 33.15
CA ILE A 476 -8.07 -34.92 32.95
C ILE A 476 -8.26 -35.35 31.49
N ILE A 477 -9.44 -35.10 30.90
CA ILE A 477 -9.78 -35.57 29.56
C ILE A 477 -9.37 -34.55 28.47
N GLY A 478 -9.31 -33.25 28.81
CA GLY A 478 -8.92 -32.19 27.87
C GLY A 478 -10.04 -31.74 26.93
N ILE A 479 -11.30 -32.05 27.23
CA ILE A 479 -12.45 -31.63 26.42
C ILE A 479 -13.11 -30.42 27.10
N PRO A 480 -13.28 -29.29 26.38
CA PRO A 480 -13.97 -28.13 26.92
C PRO A 480 -15.43 -28.46 27.23
N LEU A 481 -16.04 -27.74 28.17
CA LEU A 481 -17.43 -27.97 28.55
C LEU A 481 -18.34 -27.11 27.68
N SER A 482 -19.43 -27.71 27.20
CA SER A 482 -20.44 -26.97 26.44
C SER A 482 -21.09 -25.94 27.37
N TRP A 483 -21.37 -24.76 26.82
CA TRP A 483 -22.09 -23.69 27.51
C TRP A 483 -23.41 -24.17 28.15
N MET A 484 -24.07 -25.20 27.58
CA MET A 484 -25.33 -25.75 28.09
C MET A 484 -25.16 -26.66 29.32
N VAL A 485 -23.95 -27.15 29.61
CA VAL A 485 -23.72 -28.08 30.74
C VAL A 485 -23.96 -27.39 32.08
N LEU A 486 -23.52 -26.15 32.24
CA LEU A 486 -23.70 -25.37 33.46
C LEU A 486 -25.19 -25.19 33.81
N PRO A 487 -26.03 -24.58 32.96
CA PRO A 487 -27.45 -24.39 33.28
C PRO A 487 -28.20 -25.71 33.46
N MET A 488 -27.93 -26.73 32.63
CA MET A 488 -28.56 -28.05 32.80
C MET A 488 -28.17 -28.73 34.11
N SER A 489 -26.89 -28.65 34.49
CA SER A 489 -26.43 -29.23 35.76
C SER A 489 -27.08 -28.55 36.95
N VAL A 490 -27.19 -27.22 36.93
CA VAL A 490 -27.83 -26.43 37.99
C VAL A 490 -29.31 -26.80 38.10
N ILE A 491 -30.05 -26.82 36.99
CA ILE A 491 -31.49 -27.18 36.98
C ILE A 491 -31.71 -28.60 37.51
N VAL A 492 -30.99 -29.59 36.97
CA VAL A 492 -31.18 -31.00 37.34
C VAL A 492 -30.76 -31.24 38.79
N LEU A 493 -29.60 -30.74 39.20
CA LEU A 493 -29.09 -30.99 40.54
C LEU A 493 -29.86 -30.20 41.61
N LEU A 494 -30.39 -29.01 41.30
CA LEU A 494 -31.29 -28.29 42.23
C LEU A 494 -32.61 -29.05 42.40
N ALA A 495 -33.23 -29.50 41.30
CA ALA A 495 -34.47 -30.26 41.34
C ALA A 495 -34.31 -31.53 42.19
N VAL A 496 -33.25 -32.29 41.92
CA VAL A 496 -33.00 -33.57 42.60
C VAL A 496 -32.47 -33.38 44.02
N GLY A 497 -31.56 -32.42 44.23
CA GLY A 497 -30.89 -32.18 45.51
C GLY A 497 -31.83 -31.65 46.59
N ALA A 498 -32.76 -30.76 46.23
CA ALA A 498 -33.78 -30.27 47.15
C ALA A 498 -34.72 -31.39 47.62
N ASP A 499 -35.19 -32.21 46.69
CA ASP A 499 -36.14 -33.30 46.96
C ASP A 499 -35.53 -34.37 47.88
N TYR A 500 -34.27 -34.77 47.64
CA TYR A 500 -33.62 -35.77 48.48
C TYR A 500 -33.37 -35.28 49.91
N ASN A 501 -32.94 -34.03 50.07
CA ASN A 501 -32.72 -33.47 51.40
C ASN A 501 -34.04 -33.32 52.17
N LEU A 502 -35.13 -32.95 51.50
CA LEU A 502 -36.46 -32.91 52.10
C LEU A 502 -36.90 -34.30 52.60
N LEU A 503 -36.77 -35.34 51.78
CA LEU A 503 -37.13 -36.70 52.17
C LEU A 503 -36.30 -37.20 53.36
N LEU A 504 -34.99 -36.92 53.36
CA LEU A 504 -34.10 -37.28 54.47
C LEU A 504 -34.53 -36.60 55.77
N VAL A 505 -34.80 -35.29 55.73
CA VAL A 505 -35.20 -34.51 56.91
C VAL A 505 -36.58 -34.93 57.41
N SER A 506 -37.52 -35.17 56.50
CA SER A 506 -38.85 -35.71 56.85
C SER A 506 -38.71 -37.04 57.57
N ARG A 507 -37.86 -37.94 57.05
CA ARG A 507 -37.64 -39.24 57.65
C ARG A 507 -36.93 -39.16 59.00
N MET A 508 -35.91 -38.29 59.14
CA MET A 508 -35.27 -38.04 60.42
C MET A 508 -36.27 -37.55 61.47
N LYS A 509 -37.16 -36.62 61.11
CA LYS A 509 -38.20 -36.13 62.03
C LYS A 509 -39.18 -37.23 62.45
N GLU A 510 -39.56 -38.13 61.54
CA GLU A 510 -40.40 -39.30 61.86
C GLU A 510 -39.72 -40.24 62.85
N GLU A 511 -38.46 -40.58 62.63
CA GLU A 511 -37.71 -41.53 63.48
C GLU A 511 -37.37 -40.94 64.86
N ILE A 512 -37.08 -39.63 64.94
CA ILE A 512 -36.87 -38.94 66.23
C ILE A 512 -38.13 -39.00 67.11
N HIS A 513 -39.33 -38.87 66.52
CA HIS A 513 -40.59 -39.02 67.25
C HIS A 513 -40.90 -40.49 67.60
N ALA A 514 -40.35 -41.45 66.85
CA ALA A 514 -40.46 -42.87 67.12
C ALA A 514 -39.53 -43.38 68.25
N GLY A 515 -38.68 -42.50 68.81
CA GLY A 515 -37.89 -42.78 70.01
C GLY A 515 -36.59 -43.56 69.77
N VAL A 516 -35.96 -43.39 68.60
CA VAL A 516 -34.61 -43.91 68.30
C VAL A 516 -33.66 -42.77 67.97
#